data_AF-A0A6N9VBR7-F1
#
_entry.id   AF-A0A6N9VBR7-F1
#
_cell.length_a   1.000
_cell.length_b   1.000
_cell.length_c   1.000
_cell.angle_alpha   90.00
_cell.angle_beta   90.00
_cell.angle_gamma   90.00
#
_symmetry.space_group_name_H-M   'P 1'
#
loop_
_entity.id
_entity.type
_entity.pdbx_description
1 polymer ?
#
loop_
_entity_poly.entity_id
_entity_poly.type
_entity_poly.pdbx_seq_one_letter_code
_entity_poly.pdbx_strand_id
1 'polypeptide(L)'
;MSDAAQPTAAEVRAAAEAVKAAIDRHLDAVERRTGDDDPAVYEAFNSLAAAAEVYDELLYDRYDEVTPFEIPGVDDSLPPYAGPAEPSALSVLIRRDYAVVEPPRLLAQAQRLADIDAGPGADGYTGAVVGTSVHSALGVLFGEYEPDEIASRHKEFGLEEGDSTLWVSAAEALPEPGEWLGAPFEDADPELVVCRFDVSAVFDEEELDEELDEPAAGRA
;
A
#
# COMPACT_ATOMS: atom_id res chain seq x y z
N MET A 1 7.35 -36.11 -12.69
CA MET A 1 6.46 -34.95 -12.83
C MET A 1 5.06 -35.49 -12.67
N SER A 2 4.33 -34.97 -11.67
CA SER A 2 3.10 -35.57 -11.18
C SER A 2 2.00 -35.47 -12.24
N ASP A 3 1.39 -36.60 -12.57
CA ASP A 3 0.20 -36.70 -13.42
C ASP A 3 -1.00 -36.24 -12.59
N ALA A 4 -1.17 -34.91 -12.47
CA ALA A 4 -2.37 -34.34 -11.86
C ALA A 4 -3.52 -34.54 -12.84
N ALA A 5 -4.54 -35.29 -12.43
CA ALA A 5 -5.71 -35.54 -13.27
C ALA A 5 -6.39 -34.21 -13.59
N GLN A 6 -6.54 -33.91 -14.88
CA GLN A 6 -7.27 -32.71 -15.34
C GLN A 6 -8.71 -32.72 -14.83
N PRO A 7 -9.27 -31.56 -14.41
CA PRO A 7 -10.64 -31.49 -13.93
C PRO A 7 -11.65 -31.96 -14.98
N THR A 8 -12.73 -32.57 -14.54
CA THR A 8 -13.79 -33.02 -15.41
C THR A 8 -14.76 -31.89 -15.75
N ALA A 9 -15.43 -31.98 -16.90
CA ALA A 9 -16.49 -31.05 -17.25
C ALA A 9 -17.69 -31.08 -16.27
N ALA A 10 -17.79 -32.11 -15.42
CA ALA A 10 -18.80 -32.18 -14.37
C ALA A 10 -18.39 -31.31 -13.16
N GLU A 11 -17.11 -31.31 -12.79
CA GLU A 11 -16.56 -30.47 -11.72
C GLU A 11 -16.66 -28.98 -12.07
N VAL A 12 -16.30 -28.60 -13.30
CA VAL A 12 -16.46 -27.19 -13.75
C VAL A 12 -17.93 -26.74 -13.68
N ARG A 13 -18.87 -27.60 -14.09
CA ARG A 13 -20.31 -27.27 -13.97
C ARG A 13 -20.76 -27.19 -12.52
N ALA A 14 -20.26 -28.07 -11.64
CA ALA A 14 -20.59 -28.02 -10.23
C ALA A 14 -20.08 -26.72 -9.57
N ALA A 15 -18.87 -26.28 -9.93
CA ALA A 15 -18.34 -25.00 -9.47
C ALA A 15 -19.15 -23.81 -9.99
N ALA A 16 -19.56 -23.82 -11.27
CA ALA A 16 -20.46 -22.80 -11.82
C ALA A 16 -21.80 -22.72 -11.05
N GLU A 17 -22.38 -23.86 -10.67
CA GLU A 17 -23.59 -23.88 -9.84
C GLU A 17 -23.33 -23.39 -8.41
N ALA A 18 -22.15 -23.66 -7.85
CA ALA A 18 -21.74 -23.14 -6.54
C ALA A 18 -21.65 -21.60 -6.53
N VAL A 19 -21.09 -21.00 -7.59
CA VAL A 19 -21.05 -19.54 -7.77
C VAL A 19 -22.46 -18.96 -7.79
N LYS A 20 -23.37 -19.52 -8.60
CA LYS A 20 -24.77 -19.06 -8.67
C LYS A 20 -25.45 -19.11 -7.30
N ALA A 21 -25.31 -20.23 -6.60
CA ALA A 21 -25.87 -20.38 -5.25
C ALA A 21 -25.24 -19.42 -4.24
N ALA A 22 -23.97 -19.04 -4.41
CA ALA A 22 -23.32 -18.05 -3.57
C ALA A 22 -23.80 -16.62 -3.88
N ILE A 23 -24.06 -16.30 -5.16
CA ILE A 23 -24.66 -15.02 -5.57
C ILE A 23 -26.05 -14.88 -4.94
N ASP A 24 -26.88 -15.92 -5.03
CA ASP A 24 -28.22 -15.90 -4.43
C ASP A 24 -28.14 -15.68 -2.91
N ARG A 25 -27.23 -16.38 -2.21
CA ARG A 25 -27.02 -16.20 -0.77
C ARG A 25 -26.53 -14.80 -0.40
N HIS A 26 -25.63 -14.24 -1.19
CA HIS A 26 -25.11 -12.90 -0.97
C HIS A 26 -26.21 -11.85 -1.16
N LEU A 27 -27.01 -11.94 -2.22
CA LEU A 27 -28.16 -11.07 -2.42
C LEU A 27 -29.16 -11.18 -1.26
N ASP A 28 -29.46 -12.40 -0.84
CA ASP A 28 -30.33 -12.70 0.30
C ASP A 28 -29.84 -12.10 1.62
N ALA A 29 -28.51 -12.00 1.83
CA ALA A 29 -27.91 -11.37 2.99
C ALA A 29 -28.03 -9.84 2.88
N VAL A 30 -27.74 -9.27 1.70
CA VAL A 30 -27.86 -7.83 1.44
C VAL A 30 -29.30 -7.33 1.64
N GLU A 31 -30.29 -8.08 1.14
CA GLU A 31 -31.71 -7.71 1.28
C GLU A 31 -32.20 -7.76 2.74
N ARG A 32 -31.54 -8.55 3.60
CA ARG A 32 -31.89 -8.71 5.02
C ARG A 32 -31.00 -7.92 5.97
N ARG A 33 -30.07 -7.12 5.45
CA ARG A 33 -29.07 -6.41 6.26
C ARG A 33 -29.73 -5.50 7.29
N THR A 34 -29.15 -5.46 8.48
CA THR A 34 -29.66 -4.72 9.63
C THR A 34 -28.90 -3.41 9.91
N GLY A 35 -27.81 -3.18 9.17
CA GLY A 35 -26.98 -1.97 9.19
C GLY A 35 -26.04 -1.93 7.98
N ASP A 36 -25.22 -0.89 7.90
CA ASP A 36 -24.23 -0.74 6.82
C ASP A 36 -23.05 -1.72 6.96
N ASP A 37 -22.70 -2.10 8.21
CA ASP A 37 -21.64 -3.08 8.54
C ASP A 37 -22.21 -4.42 9.04
N ASP A 38 -23.15 -5.01 8.31
CA ASP A 38 -23.76 -6.29 8.72
C ASP A 38 -22.78 -7.48 8.49
N PRO A 39 -22.36 -8.20 9.55
CA PRO A 39 -21.41 -9.31 9.41
C PRO A 39 -21.90 -10.43 8.48
N ALA A 40 -23.22 -10.64 8.39
CA ALA A 40 -23.78 -11.69 7.54
C ALA A 40 -23.57 -11.38 6.05
N VAL A 41 -23.56 -10.10 5.66
CA VAL A 41 -23.25 -9.67 4.29
C VAL A 41 -21.79 -9.96 3.98
N TYR A 42 -20.89 -9.64 4.92
CA TYR A 42 -19.46 -9.85 4.78
C TYR A 42 -19.11 -11.34 4.65
N GLU A 43 -19.68 -12.21 5.49
CA GLU A 43 -19.51 -13.66 5.39
C GLU A 43 -20.03 -14.23 4.05
N ALA A 44 -21.17 -13.73 3.58
CA ALA A 44 -21.73 -14.15 2.31
C ALA A 44 -20.89 -13.67 1.11
N PHE A 45 -20.32 -12.47 1.19
CA PHE A 45 -19.38 -11.94 0.22
C PHE A 45 -18.12 -12.82 0.12
N ASN A 46 -17.49 -13.14 1.25
CA ASN A 46 -16.31 -14.02 1.27
C ASN A 46 -16.61 -15.42 0.72
N SER A 47 -17.80 -15.95 1.03
CA SER A 47 -18.26 -17.23 0.46
C SER A 47 -18.47 -17.18 -1.05
N LEU A 48 -18.89 -16.03 -1.59
CA LEU A 48 -19.04 -15.80 -3.03
C LEU A 48 -17.68 -15.70 -3.72
N ALA A 49 -16.75 -14.91 -3.15
CA ALA A 49 -15.38 -14.81 -3.63
C ALA A 49 -14.72 -16.20 -3.74
N ALA A 50 -14.73 -16.97 -2.65
CA ALA A 50 -14.14 -18.32 -2.64
C ALA A 50 -14.78 -19.27 -3.69
N ALA A 51 -16.10 -19.18 -3.90
CA ALA A 51 -16.76 -19.99 -4.92
C ALA A 51 -16.36 -19.57 -6.34
N ALA A 52 -16.19 -18.27 -6.59
CA ALA A 52 -15.78 -17.72 -7.87
C ALA A 52 -14.33 -18.09 -8.21
N GLU A 53 -13.41 -18.04 -7.24
CA GLU A 53 -12.01 -18.46 -7.41
C GLU A 53 -11.90 -19.94 -7.81
N VAL A 54 -12.61 -20.82 -7.09
CA VAL A 54 -12.64 -22.27 -7.42
C VAL A 54 -13.20 -22.50 -8.83
N TYR A 55 -14.21 -21.73 -9.25
CA TYR A 55 -14.74 -21.85 -10.60
C TYR A 55 -13.73 -21.40 -11.66
N ASP A 56 -13.03 -20.28 -11.43
CA ASP A 56 -12.04 -19.73 -12.34
C ASP A 56 -10.84 -20.68 -12.51
N GLU A 57 -10.32 -21.24 -11.41
CA GLU A 57 -9.24 -22.25 -11.42
C GLU A 57 -9.64 -23.49 -12.25
N LEU A 58 -10.82 -24.05 -12.00
CA LEU A 58 -11.30 -25.23 -12.73
C LEU A 58 -11.61 -24.93 -14.20
N LEU A 59 -12.07 -23.71 -14.50
CA LEU A 59 -12.31 -23.25 -15.86
C LEU A 59 -11.00 -23.15 -16.63
N TYR A 60 -9.99 -22.54 -16.02
CA TYR A 60 -8.65 -22.40 -16.58
C TYR A 60 -8.00 -23.76 -16.80
N ASP A 61 -7.95 -24.61 -15.78
CA ASP A 61 -7.31 -25.92 -15.85
C ASP A 61 -7.88 -26.80 -16.96
N ARG A 62 -9.19 -26.69 -17.22
CA ARG A 62 -9.88 -27.56 -18.17
C ARG A 62 -10.01 -26.96 -19.57
N TYR A 63 -10.18 -25.65 -19.68
CA TYR A 63 -10.51 -24.99 -20.95
C TYR A 63 -9.51 -23.90 -21.36
N ASP A 64 -8.52 -23.57 -20.53
CA ASP A 64 -7.54 -22.48 -20.74
C ASP A 64 -8.24 -21.12 -20.96
N GLU A 65 -9.32 -20.90 -20.22
CA GLU A 65 -10.16 -19.71 -20.26
C GLU A 65 -10.29 -19.12 -18.86
N VAL A 66 -10.42 -17.80 -18.77
CA VAL A 66 -10.57 -17.06 -17.50
C VAL A 66 -11.85 -16.24 -17.51
N THR A 67 -12.39 -15.96 -16.33
CA THR A 67 -13.54 -15.07 -16.18
C THR A 67 -13.12 -13.60 -16.24
N PRO A 68 -13.99 -12.69 -16.72
CA PRO A 68 -13.69 -11.26 -16.80
C PRO A 68 -13.90 -10.52 -15.45
N PHE A 69 -14.12 -11.25 -14.35
CA PHE A 69 -14.39 -10.68 -13.04
C PHE A 69 -13.16 -10.88 -12.14
N GLU A 70 -12.61 -9.79 -11.62
CA GLU A 70 -11.53 -9.86 -10.64
C GLU A 70 -12.09 -9.83 -9.22
N ILE A 71 -11.60 -10.74 -8.39
CA ILE A 71 -11.86 -10.71 -6.95
C ILE A 71 -10.74 -9.87 -6.34
N PRO A 72 -11.05 -8.79 -5.60
CA PRO A 72 -10.04 -8.07 -4.85
C PRO A 72 -9.25 -9.05 -3.99
N GLY A 73 -7.94 -9.14 -4.21
CA GLY A 73 -7.09 -10.18 -3.61
C GLY A 73 -7.22 -10.21 -2.09
N VAL A 74 -7.62 -11.35 -1.55
CA VAL A 74 -7.76 -11.56 -0.09
C VAL A 74 -6.39 -11.47 0.60
N ASP A 75 -5.30 -11.76 -0.13
CA ASP A 75 -3.92 -11.68 0.38
C ASP A 75 -3.37 -10.23 0.45
N ASP A 76 -3.96 -9.29 -0.28
CA ASP A 76 -3.66 -7.85 -0.19
C ASP A 76 -4.65 -7.09 0.70
N SER A 77 -5.74 -7.74 1.13
CA SER A 77 -6.73 -7.17 2.02
C SER A 77 -6.31 -7.33 3.48
N LEU A 78 -6.33 -6.24 4.24
CA LEU A 78 -6.13 -6.26 5.69
C LEU A 78 -7.19 -7.14 6.36
N PRO A 79 -6.87 -7.80 7.50
CA PRO A 79 -7.88 -8.53 8.26
C PRO A 79 -9.02 -7.60 8.71
N PRO A 80 -10.21 -8.14 9.04
CA PRO A 80 -11.33 -7.33 9.51
C PRO A 80 -10.92 -6.46 10.71
N TYR A 81 -11.35 -5.19 10.71
CA TYR A 81 -11.05 -4.27 11.80
C TYR A 81 -11.58 -4.81 13.13
N ALA A 82 -10.68 -5.01 14.08
CA ALA A 82 -10.98 -5.50 15.44
C ALA A 82 -10.77 -4.42 16.52
N GLY A 83 -10.49 -3.18 16.11
CA GLY A 83 -10.21 -2.08 17.02
C GLY A 83 -11.46 -1.41 17.63
N PRO A 84 -11.26 -0.38 18.47
CA PRO A 84 -12.36 0.33 19.14
C PRO A 84 -13.24 1.10 18.14
N ALA A 85 -14.56 1.16 18.39
CA ALA A 85 -15.48 1.96 17.58
C ALA A 85 -15.26 3.48 17.73
N GLU A 86 -14.77 3.92 18.89
CA GLU A 86 -14.43 5.32 19.19
C GLU A 86 -12.96 5.39 19.67
N PRO A 87 -11.97 5.48 18.77
CA PRO A 87 -10.56 5.52 19.14
C PRO A 87 -10.19 6.84 19.83
N SER A 88 -9.33 6.77 20.84
CA SER A 88 -8.84 7.96 21.57
C SER A 88 -7.53 8.53 20.99
N ALA A 89 -6.83 7.74 20.17
CA ALA A 89 -5.62 8.14 19.46
C ALA A 89 -5.50 7.39 18.12
N LEU A 90 -4.68 7.93 17.22
CA LEU A 90 -4.39 7.36 15.91
C LEU A 90 -2.89 7.41 15.62
N SER A 91 -2.39 6.42 14.88
CA SER A 91 -1.03 6.40 14.32
C SER A 91 -1.12 6.36 12.80
N VAL A 92 -0.30 7.17 12.11
CA VAL A 92 -0.19 7.16 10.66
C VAL A 92 1.18 6.61 10.29
N LEU A 93 1.21 5.45 9.65
CA LEU A 93 2.43 4.80 9.19
C LEU A 93 2.54 5.00 7.70
N ILE A 94 3.66 5.58 7.26
CA ILE A 94 3.88 5.90 5.85
C ILE A 94 5.14 5.18 5.41
N ARG A 95 5.02 4.32 4.40
CA ARG A 95 6.12 3.78 3.62
C ARG A 95 6.18 4.55 2.30
N ARG A 96 7.33 5.14 1.99
CA ARG A 96 7.64 5.75 0.69
C ARG A 96 8.88 5.07 0.15
N ASP A 97 8.77 4.46 -1.02
CA ASP A 97 9.91 3.84 -1.67
C ASP A 97 10.57 4.82 -2.64
N TYR A 98 11.90 4.73 -2.77
CA TYR A 98 12.67 5.56 -3.70
C TYR A 98 13.71 4.72 -4.44
N ALA A 99 13.81 4.92 -5.74
CA ALA A 99 14.92 4.45 -6.55
C ALA A 99 16.04 5.51 -6.56
N VAL A 100 17.29 5.09 -6.34
CA VAL A 100 18.46 5.98 -6.48
C VAL A 100 18.91 5.98 -7.95
N VAL A 101 18.43 6.96 -8.71
CA VAL A 101 18.66 7.03 -10.17
C VAL A 101 19.83 7.91 -10.57
N GLU A 102 20.17 8.92 -9.75
CA GLU A 102 21.34 9.78 -9.96
C GLU A 102 22.29 9.80 -8.75
N PRO A 103 23.05 8.71 -8.48
CA PRO A 103 24.01 8.67 -7.38
C PRO A 103 25.01 9.84 -7.31
N PRO A 104 25.55 10.36 -8.44
CA PRO A 104 26.44 11.52 -8.39
C PRO A 104 25.77 12.78 -7.85
N ARG A 105 24.48 12.98 -8.12
CA ARG A 105 23.70 14.12 -7.63
C ARG A 105 23.51 14.04 -6.11
N LEU A 106 23.13 12.85 -5.62
CA LEU A 106 23.01 12.57 -4.19
C LEU A 106 24.33 12.83 -3.44
N LEU A 107 25.45 12.33 -3.97
CA LEU A 107 26.78 12.55 -3.40
C LEU A 107 27.14 14.05 -3.38
N ALA A 108 26.85 14.78 -4.45
CA ALA A 108 27.11 16.21 -4.51
C ALA A 108 26.27 16.99 -3.50
N GLN A 109 25.02 16.59 -3.23
CA GLN A 109 24.19 17.20 -2.20
C GLN A 109 24.74 16.93 -0.80
N ALA A 110 25.07 15.67 -0.48
CA ALA A 110 25.65 15.32 0.81
C ALA A 110 26.97 16.06 1.07
N GLN A 111 27.81 16.23 0.05
CA GLN A 111 29.04 17.03 0.18
C GLN A 111 28.73 18.51 0.47
N ARG A 112 27.74 19.10 -0.21
CA ARG A 112 27.32 20.49 0.04
C ARG A 112 26.87 20.69 1.49
N LEU A 113 26.10 19.75 2.05
CA LEU A 113 25.66 19.80 3.45
C LEU A 113 26.84 19.70 4.42
N ALA A 114 27.75 18.75 4.18
CA ALA A 114 28.93 18.60 5.02
C ALA A 114 29.87 19.82 4.98
N ASP A 115 30.00 20.47 3.82
CA ASP A 115 30.80 21.69 3.67
C ASP A 115 30.18 22.87 4.44
N ILE A 116 28.84 22.92 4.56
CA ILE A 116 28.11 23.92 5.35
C ILE A 116 28.37 23.70 6.85
N ASP A 117 28.29 22.45 7.31
CA ASP A 117 28.55 22.10 8.72
C ASP A 117 30.00 22.32 9.13
N ALA A 118 30.94 22.13 8.20
CA ALA A 118 32.38 22.22 8.45
C ALA A 118 32.95 23.65 8.43
N GLY A 119 32.13 24.70 8.65
CA GLY A 119 32.50 26.12 8.54
C GLY A 119 33.86 26.52 9.18
N PRO A 120 34.42 27.71 8.85
CA PRO A 120 35.77 28.08 9.26
C PRO A 120 35.86 28.24 10.79
N GLY A 121 36.34 27.19 11.47
CA GLY A 121 36.49 27.15 12.93
C GLY A 121 35.73 26.03 13.66
N ALA A 122 35.18 25.03 12.95
CA ALA A 122 34.50 23.89 13.58
C ALA A 122 35.48 22.94 14.31
N ASP A 123 35.79 23.25 15.57
CA ASP A 123 36.41 22.31 16.51
C ASP A 123 35.34 21.34 17.05
N GLY A 124 35.32 20.12 16.51
CA GLY A 124 34.93 18.92 17.25
C GLY A 124 33.52 18.87 17.85
N TYR A 125 32.50 18.87 17.00
CA TYR A 125 31.27 18.11 17.29
C TYR A 125 30.97 17.22 16.09
N THR A 126 30.34 16.07 16.34
CA THR A 126 30.25 14.89 15.48
C THR A 126 29.58 15.12 14.12
N GLY A 127 30.24 15.85 13.22
CA GLY A 127 29.87 15.93 11.82
C GLY A 127 30.02 14.55 11.19
N ALA A 128 28.96 14.11 10.51
CA ALA A 128 28.96 12.85 9.77
C ALA A 128 30.25 12.75 8.94
N VAL A 129 31.03 11.69 9.13
CA VAL A 129 32.16 11.40 8.25
C VAL A 129 31.57 11.29 6.85
N VAL A 130 31.91 12.21 5.96
CA VAL A 130 31.54 12.12 4.54
C VAL A 130 32.25 10.91 3.98
N GLY A 131 31.60 9.76 4.05
CA GLY A 131 31.95 8.64 3.20
C GLY A 131 31.66 9.04 1.77
N THR A 132 32.51 8.65 0.83
CA THR A 132 32.29 8.85 -0.62
C THR A 132 31.24 7.90 -1.19
N SER A 133 30.45 7.26 -0.33
CA SER A 133 29.49 6.22 -0.69
C SER A 133 28.07 6.76 -0.72
N VAL A 134 27.23 6.14 -1.55
CA VAL A 134 25.79 6.42 -1.59
C VAL A 134 25.14 6.21 -0.21
N HIS A 135 25.54 5.15 0.50
CA HIS A 135 25.03 4.85 1.84
C HIS A 135 25.26 5.99 2.85
N SER A 136 26.49 6.51 2.92
CA SER A 136 26.79 7.65 3.79
C SER A 136 26.09 8.92 3.35
N ALA A 137 25.92 9.14 2.04
CA ALA A 137 25.19 10.29 1.52
C ALA A 137 23.69 10.26 1.88
N LEU A 138 23.06 9.08 1.87
CA LEU A 138 21.70 8.90 2.36
C LEU A 138 21.61 9.23 3.86
N GLY A 139 22.55 8.77 4.67
CA GLY A 139 22.60 9.09 6.10
C GLY A 139 22.72 10.60 6.37
N VAL A 140 23.50 11.32 5.57
CA VAL A 140 23.60 12.79 5.66
C VAL A 140 22.28 13.45 5.23
N LEU A 141 21.71 13.03 4.10
CA LEU A 141 20.46 13.60 3.58
C LEU A 141 19.29 13.46 4.58
N PHE A 142 19.05 12.24 5.07
CA PHE A 142 17.96 11.94 6.02
C PHE A 142 18.26 12.40 7.46
N GLY A 143 19.50 12.80 7.75
CA GLY A 143 19.86 13.43 9.01
C GLY A 143 19.60 14.95 9.02
N GLU A 144 19.65 15.59 7.85
CA GLU A 144 19.51 17.04 7.69
C GLU A 144 18.08 17.47 7.31
N TYR A 145 17.43 16.73 6.43
CA TYR A 145 16.11 17.10 5.91
C TYR A 145 14.99 16.32 6.59
N GLU A 146 13.86 17.01 6.78
CA GLU A 146 12.62 16.36 7.22
C GLU A 146 12.08 15.43 6.11
N PRO A 147 11.41 14.32 6.47
CA PRO A 147 10.88 13.36 5.49
C PRO A 147 9.97 13.98 4.41
N ASP A 148 9.19 15.00 4.76
CA ASP A 148 8.29 15.68 3.80
C ASP A 148 9.04 16.65 2.87
N GLU A 149 10.17 17.20 3.33
CA GLU A 149 11.04 17.96 2.44
C GLU A 149 11.73 17.03 1.43
N ILE A 150 12.18 15.85 1.89
CA ILE A 150 12.74 14.84 0.99
C ILE A 150 11.68 14.40 -0.03
N ALA A 151 10.44 14.14 0.41
CA ALA A 151 9.37 13.74 -0.47
C ALA A 151 9.05 14.80 -1.54
N SER A 152 8.96 16.08 -1.15
CA SER A 152 8.64 17.16 -2.10
C SER A 152 9.77 17.48 -3.08
N ARG A 153 11.03 17.16 -2.75
CA ARG A 153 12.23 17.54 -3.53
C ARG A 153 13.07 16.33 -3.95
N HIS A 154 12.52 15.13 -3.95
CA HIS A 154 13.24 13.87 -4.18
C HIS A 154 14.11 13.88 -5.46
N LYS A 155 13.60 14.47 -6.55
CA LYS A 155 14.33 14.61 -7.83
C LYS A 155 15.59 15.49 -7.73
N GLU A 156 15.61 16.46 -6.82
CA GLU A 156 16.80 17.29 -6.56
C GLU A 156 17.92 16.48 -5.89
N PHE A 157 17.55 15.40 -5.21
CA PHE A 157 18.49 14.49 -4.53
C PHE A 157 18.91 13.32 -5.41
N GLY A 158 18.41 13.23 -6.65
CA GLY A 158 18.70 12.11 -7.55
C GLY A 158 17.94 10.84 -7.20
N LEU A 159 16.81 11.02 -6.51
CA LEU A 159 15.85 9.96 -6.19
C LEU A 159 14.67 10.05 -7.16
N GLU A 160 14.11 8.90 -7.48
CA GLU A 160 12.84 8.74 -8.19
C GLU A 160 11.86 8.05 -7.25
N GLU A 161 10.62 8.52 -7.21
CA GLU A 161 9.57 7.96 -6.36
C GLU A 161 9.18 6.57 -6.87
N GLY A 162 9.10 5.61 -5.96
CA GLY A 162 8.52 4.29 -6.19
C GLY A 162 7.15 4.19 -5.55
N ASP A 163 6.73 2.98 -5.21
CA ASP A 163 5.42 2.78 -4.59
C ASP A 163 5.36 3.39 -3.18
N SER A 164 4.16 3.75 -2.75
CA SER A 164 3.92 4.23 -1.40
C SER A 164 2.70 3.57 -0.78
N THR A 165 2.76 3.39 0.54
CA THR A 165 1.66 2.83 1.33
C THR A 165 1.47 3.70 2.57
N LEU A 166 0.22 4.09 2.83
CA LEU A 166 -0.20 4.78 4.05
C LEU A 166 -1.18 3.91 4.83
N TRP A 167 -0.88 3.67 6.10
CA TRP A 167 -1.78 3.02 7.05
C TRP A 167 -2.21 4.02 8.12
N VAL A 168 -3.49 4.00 8.47
CA VAL A 168 -4.03 4.67 9.66
C VAL A 168 -4.47 3.61 10.65
N SER A 169 -3.85 3.56 11.82
CA SER A 169 -4.13 2.58 12.88
C SER A 169 -4.76 3.25 14.10
N ALA A 170 -5.75 2.59 14.69
CA ALA A 170 -6.47 3.04 15.87
C ALA A 170 -5.84 2.54 17.17
N ALA A 171 -5.80 3.42 18.18
CA ALA A 171 -5.43 3.06 19.55
C ALA A 171 -6.59 3.32 20.52
N GLU A 172 -6.79 2.38 21.44
CA GLU A 172 -7.86 2.45 22.44
C GLU A 172 -7.59 3.50 23.51
N ALA A 173 -6.33 3.61 23.96
CA ALA A 173 -5.90 4.57 24.97
C ALA A 173 -4.89 5.57 24.40
N LEU A 174 -4.88 6.78 24.97
CA LEU A 174 -3.89 7.79 24.67
C LEU A 174 -2.55 7.43 25.35
N PRO A 175 -1.45 7.24 24.58
CA PRO A 175 -0.13 6.91 25.13
C PRO A 175 0.45 7.98 26.05
N GLU A 176 1.33 7.57 26.96
CA GLU A 176 2.10 8.51 27.78
C GLU A 176 3.19 9.23 26.97
N PRO A 177 3.61 10.44 27.37
CA PRO A 177 4.66 11.17 26.68
C PRO A 177 5.96 10.35 26.51
N GLY A 178 6.37 10.15 25.25
CA GLY A 178 7.59 9.42 24.89
C GLY A 178 7.36 7.96 24.49
N GLU A 179 6.20 7.37 24.77
CA GLU A 179 5.89 5.98 24.38
C GLU A 179 5.87 5.81 22.85
N TRP A 180 5.43 6.83 22.11
CA TRP A 180 5.47 6.84 20.64
C TRP A 180 6.87 6.71 20.03
N LEU A 181 7.93 6.99 20.78
CA LEU A 181 9.31 7.04 20.26
C LEU A 181 10.09 5.74 20.46
N GLY A 182 9.57 4.79 21.25
CA GLY A 182 10.31 3.58 21.62
C GLY A 182 10.51 2.62 20.44
N ALA A 183 9.40 2.07 19.95
CA ALA A 183 9.38 1.06 18.88
C ALA A 183 8.17 1.27 17.94
N PRO A 184 8.09 2.40 17.22
CA PRO A 184 6.88 2.84 16.52
C PRO A 184 6.38 1.89 15.40
N PHE A 185 7.18 0.89 15.02
CA PHE A 185 6.86 -0.07 13.96
C PHE A 185 6.79 -1.53 14.45
N GLU A 186 7.13 -1.83 15.71
CA GLU A 186 7.07 -3.22 16.21
C GLU A 186 5.63 -3.68 16.45
N ASP A 187 4.72 -2.75 16.74
CA ASP A 187 3.31 -3.01 17.10
C ASP A 187 2.32 -2.66 15.98
N ALA A 188 2.77 -2.59 14.72
CA ALA A 188 1.87 -2.32 13.59
C ALA A 188 0.93 -3.53 13.35
N ASP A 189 -0.19 -3.56 14.06
CA ASP A 189 -1.20 -4.63 14.01
C ASP A 189 -2.16 -4.40 12.82
N PRO A 190 -2.18 -5.30 11.82
CA PRO A 190 -3.09 -5.21 10.69
C PRO A 190 -4.57 -5.21 11.09
N GLU A 191 -4.95 -5.81 12.23
CA GLU A 191 -6.35 -5.84 12.72
C GLU A 191 -6.82 -4.48 13.26
N LEU A 192 -5.90 -3.56 13.54
CA LEU A 192 -6.20 -2.21 14.03
C LEU A 192 -6.14 -1.14 12.94
N VAL A 193 -5.89 -1.52 11.69
CA VAL A 193 -5.83 -0.59 10.57
C VAL A 193 -7.25 -0.17 10.16
N VAL A 194 -7.52 1.12 10.30
CA VAL A 194 -8.78 1.78 9.90
C VAL A 194 -8.83 1.94 8.39
N CYS A 195 -7.73 2.35 7.77
CA CYS A 195 -7.63 2.47 6.33
C CYS A 195 -6.19 2.29 5.84
N ARG A 196 -6.09 1.75 4.62
CA ARG A 196 -4.86 1.57 3.85
C ARG A 196 -5.05 2.23 2.49
N PHE A 197 -4.06 3.02 2.11
CA PHE A 197 -3.95 3.59 0.77
C PHE A 197 -2.64 3.11 0.17
N ASP A 198 -2.70 2.49 -1.00
CA ASP A 198 -1.54 2.12 -1.79
C ASP A 198 -1.54 2.95 -3.08
N VAL A 199 -0.40 3.56 -3.38
CA VAL A 199 -0.17 4.29 -4.63
C VAL A 199 0.99 3.62 -5.34
N SER A 200 0.75 3.17 -6.56
CA SER A 200 1.78 2.61 -7.43
C SER A 200 2.36 3.72 -8.29
N ALA A 201 3.69 3.84 -8.32
CA ALA A 201 4.35 4.87 -9.12
C ALA A 201 4.08 4.70 -10.63
N VAL A 202 3.83 3.46 -11.09
CA VAL A 202 3.56 3.19 -12.51
C VAL A 202 2.16 3.68 -12.93
N PHE A 203 1.17 3.54 -12.05
CA PHE A 203 -0.21 3.93 -12.37
C PHE A 203 -0.49 5.41 -12.08
N ASP A 204 0.22 6.03 -11.13
CA ASP A 204 0.11 7.46 -10.81
C ASP A 204 0.59 8.36 -11.96
N GLU A 205 1.62 7.93 -12.71
CA GLU A 205 2.10 8.66 -13.89
C GLU A 205 1.09 8.66 -15.06
N GLU A 206 0.23 7.63 -15.17
CA GLU A 206 -0.76 7.50 -16.23
C GLU A 206 -1.98 8.43 -16.02
N GLU A 207 -2.40 8.70 -14.76
CA GLU A 207 -3.55 9.59 -14.46
C GLU A 207 -3.23 11.08 -14.69
N LEU A 208 -1.99 11.52 -14.51
CA LEU A 208 -1.58 12.92 -14.70
C LEU A 208 -1.57 13.37 -16.18
N ASP A 209 -1.48 12.43 -17.12
CA ASP A 209 -1.47 12.73 -18.56
C ASP A 209 -2.88 12.88 -19.16
N GLU A 210 -3.94 12.39 -18.48
CA GLU A 210 -5.33 12.48 -18.97
C GLU A 210 -6.03 13.82 -18.64
N GLU A 211 -5.56 14.60 -17.64
CA GLU A 211 -6.17 15.89 -17.26
C GLU A 211 -5.73 17.10 -18.13
N LEU A 212 -4.77 16.94 -19.04
CA LEU A 212 -4.21 18.06 -19.82
C LEU A 212 -4.87 18.34 -21.18
N ASP A 213 -5.95 17.62 -21.53
CA ASP A 213 -6.57 17.68 -22.88
C ASP A 213 -8.04 18.15 -22.92
N GLU A 214 -8.44 19.13 -22.09
CA GLU A 214 -9.64 19.95 -22.39
C GLU A 214 -9.28 21.20 -23.22
N PRO A 215 -9.49 21.20 -24.56
CA PRO A 215 -9.35 22.41 -25.34
C PRO A 215 -10.48 23.39 -24.99
N ALA A 216 -10.08 24.59 -24.56
CA ALA A 216 -10.95 25.73 -24.30
C ALA A 216 -11.94 25.99 -25.47
N ALA A 217 -13.17 25.54 -25.33
CA ALA A 217 -14.25 25.80 -26.28
C ALA A 217 -14.82 27.20 -26.06
N GLY A 218 -14.32 28.15 -26.86
CA GLY A 218 -15.03 29.26 -27.50
C GLY A 218 -16.10 30.03 -26.72
N ARG A 219 -15.73 31.24 -26.25
CA ARG A 219 -16.70 32.34 -26.09
C ARG A 219 -17.03 32.95 -27.46
N ALA A 220 -18.30 32.93 -27.83
CA ALA A 220 -18.91 33.82 -28.82
C ALA A 220 -19.87 34.78 -28.11
#